data_AF-A0A4R4DTS4-F1
#
_entry.id   AF-A0A4R4DTS4-F1
#
_cell.length_a   1.000
_cell.length_b   1.000
_cell.length_c   1.000
_cell.angle_alpha   90.00
_cell.angle_beta   90.00
_cell.angle_gamma   90.00
#
_symmetry.space_group_name_H-M   'P 1'
#
loop_
_entity.id
_entity.type
_entity.pdbx_description
1 polymer ?
#
loop_
_entity_poly.entity_id
_entity_poly.type
_entity_poly.pdbx_seq_one_letter_code
_entity_poly.pdbx_strand_id
1 'polypeptide(L)'
;MASWNDYNDAQSNPNLIPKGTIAKVRLTIRPGGFDDPSQGWTGGYATRGSTGAVYLNGEFTVLEGPYAKRKIFTLIGLHSPKGPEWAGMGRSFLRGMLNSARGISDKDVSPQAQAARRIGGFADLDGLEFVAKIEHGTDAGGETKNEIRMAVTPDHREYAQVIGRQVAPTGYAPPAQAYAPPAAPAIHQGAFPAAAPQPTAGADPRPAWAR
;
A
#
# COMPACT_ATOMS: atom_id res chain seq x y z
N MET A 1 -22.68 22.33 33.16
CA MET A 1 -23.60 21.69 32.19
C MET A 1 -23.51 22.51 30.92
N ALA A 2 -23.10 21.92 29.80
CA ALA A 2 -23.13 22.62 28.51
C ALA A 2 -24.58 22.97 28.18
N SER A 3 -24.83 24.23 27.82
CA SER A 3 -26.17 24.70 27.48
C SER A 3 -26.54 24.18 26.08
N TRP A 4 -27.78 23.73 25.88
CA TRP A 4 -28.25 23.15 24.61
C TRP A 4 -28.06 24.06 23.38
N ASN A 5 -27.96 25.36 23.63
CA ASN A 5 -27.80 26.44 22.67
C ASN A 5 -26.38 27.06 22.65
N ASP A 6 -25.45 26.49 23.42
CA ASP A 6 -24.04 26.88 23.38
C ASP A 6 -23.29 25.90 22.46
N TYR A 7 -22.96 26.37 21.26
CA TYR A 7 -22.29 25.59 20.22
C TYR A 7 -20.80 25.93 20.11
N ASN A 8 -20.24 26.71 21.04
CA ASN A 8 -18.81 27.04 21.02
C ASN A 8 -17.93 25.79 21.31
N ASP A 9 -18.53 24.76 21.91
CA ASP A 9 -17.89 23.46 22.17
C ASP A 9 -18.09 22.45 21.01
N ALA A 10 -18.83 22.84 19.96
CA ALA A 10 -19.11 21.96 18.83
C ALA A 10 -17.82 21.71 18.03
N GLN A 11 -17.22 20.53 18.20
CA GLN A 11 -16.03 20.14 17.44
C GLN A 11 -16.39 19.85 15.98
N SER A 12 -15.71 20.52 15.04
CA SER A 12 -15.74 20.16 13.62
C SER A 12 -15.33 18.69 13.43
N ASN A 13 -16.06 18.02 12.54
CA ASN A 13 -16.08 16.58 12.28
C ASN A 13 -14.69 15.90 12.41
N PRO A 14 -14.37 15.22 13.54
CA PRO A 14 -13.04 14.62 13.82
C PRO A 14 -12.74 13.36 12.97
N ASN A 15 -13.53 13.16 11.91
CA ASN A 15 -13.61 11.95 11.11
C ASN A 15 -12.68 11.95 9.89
N LEU A 16 -11.94 13.03 9.65
CA LEU A 16 -11.04 13.11 8.51
C LEU A 16 -9.74 12.35 8.77
N ILE A 17 -9.44 11.41 7.90
CA ILE A 17 -8.11 10.81 7.83
C ILE A 17 -7.12 11.93 7.47
N PRO A 18 -5.97 12.04 8.14
CA PRO A 18 -4.98 13.08 7.86
C PRO A 18 -4.56 13.09 6.38
N LYS A 19 -4.43 14.29 5.83
CA LYS A 19 -3.97 14.49 4.44
C LYS A 19 -2.60 13.85 4.25
N GLY A 20 -2.41 13.18 3.12
CA GLY A 20 -1.19 12.48 2.77
C GLY A 20 -1.05 11.10 3.40
N THR A 21 -2.05 10.62 4.14
CA THR A 21 -2.03 9.25 4.66
C THR A 21 -1.95 8.25 3.52
N ILE A 22 -0.96 7.35 3.58
CA ILE A 22 -0.84 6.24 2.63
C ILE A 22 -1.47 4.99 3.25
N ALA A 23 -2.39 4.36 2.52
CA ALA A 23 -3.09 3.18 3.01
C ALA A 23 -3.41 2.20 1.88
N LYS A 24 -3.47 0.91 2.21
CA LYS A 24 -4.05 -0.10 1.32
C LYS A 24 -5.57 0.01 1.37
N VAL A 25 -6.18 0.11 0.19
CA VAL A 25 -7.63 0.25 0.03
C VAL A 25 -8.16 -0.80 -0.93
N ARG A 26 -9.45 -1.13 -0.78
CA ARG A 26 -10.21 -1.91 -1.75
C ARG A 26 -11.25 -1.02 -2.43
N LEU A 27 -11.30 -1.04 -3.75
CA LEU A 27 -12.33 -0.39 -4.54
C LEU A 27 -13.60 -1.24 -4.57
N THR A 28 -14.73 -0.59 -4.35
CA THR A 28 -16.07 -1.07 -4.71
C THR A 28 -16.72 0.02 -5.55
N ILE A 29 -17.24 -0.32 -6.72
CA ILE A 29 -17.93 0.62 -7.59
C ILE A 29 -19.42 0.54 -7.28
N ARG A 30 -20.01 1.66 -6.83
CA ARG A 30 -21.46 1.74 -6.73
C ARG A 30 -22.06 1.89 -8.13
N PRO A 31 -22.89 0.95 -8.59
CA PRO A 31 -23.45 1.00 -9.93
C PRO A 31 -24.42 2.18 -10.06
N GLY A 32 -24.32 2.89 -11.20
CA GLY A 32 -25.22 3.98 -11.55
C GLY A 32 -26.29 3.60 -12.57
N GLY A 33 -26.22 2.38 -13.13
CA GLY A 33 -27.16 1.87 -14.12
C GLY A 33 -26.98 2.45 -15.53
N PHE A 34 -25.92 3.21 -15.79
CA PHE A 34 -25.65 3.75 -17.12
C PHE A 34 -24.69 2.86 -17.91
N ASP A 35 -25.08 2.51 -19.13
CA ASP A 35 -24.29 1.77 -20.10
C ASP A 35 -24.16 2.56 -21.42
N ASP A 36 -22.99 2.45 -22.04
CA ASP A 36 -22.71 2.91 -23.40
C ASP A 36 -21.75 1.90 -24.08
N PRO A 37 -22.29 0.89 -24.78
CA PRO A 37 -21.49 -0.13 -25.43
C PRO A 37 -20.50 0.42 -26.46
N SER A 38 -20.78 1.59 -27.07
CA SER A 38 -19.88 2.22 -28.03
C SER A 38 -18.58 2.70 -27.39
N GLN A 39 -18.61 2.99 -26.09
CA GLN A 39 -17.45 3.36 -25.28
C GLN A 39 -16.87 2.17 -24.50
N GLY A 40 -17.46 0.97 -24.63
CA GLY A 40 -17.15 -0.19 -23.81
C GLY A 40 -17.60 -0.06 -22.35
N TRP A 41 -18.51 0.87 -22.05
CA TRP A 41 -19.09 1.02 -20.71
C TRP A 41 -20.29 0.09 -20.61
N THR A 42 -20.13 -1.02 -19.93
CA THR A 42 -21.15 -2.06 -19.81
C THR A 42 -21.28 -2.53 -18.36
N GLY A 43 -22.40 -3.20 -18.05
CA GLY A 43 -22.63 -3.82 -16.74
C GLY A 43 -23.20 -2.86 -15.69
N GLY A 44 -23.68 -1.68 -16.08
CA GLY A 44 -24.37 -0.71 -15.22
C GLY A 44 -23.47 -0.01 -14.20
N TYR A 45 -22.15 -0.12 -14.32
CA TYR A 45 -21.20 0.46 -13.37
C TYR A 45 -21.12 1.99 -13.46
N ALA A 46 -21.27 2.55 -14.65
CA ALA A 46 -21.16 3.99 -14.83
C ALA A 46 -22.43 4.71 -14.33
N THR A 47 -22.25 5.97 -13.96
CA THR A 47 -23.33 6.91 -13.64
C THR A 47 -23.26 8.07 -14.62
N ARG A 48 -24.40 8.43 -15.24
CA ARG A 48 -24.54 9.69 -15.99
C ARG A 48 -25.22 10.72 -15.10
N GLY A 49 -24.52 11.80 -14.78
CA GLY A 49 -25.06 12.93 -14.02
C GLY A 49 -26.00 13.79 -14.86
N SER A 50 -26.79 14.64 -14.19
CA SER A 50 -27.74 15.57 -14.84
C SER A 50 -27.10 16.55 -15.81
N THR A 51 -25.82 16.87 -15.61
CA THR A 51 -25.04 17.75 -16.51
C THR A 51 -24.55 17.05 -17.77
N GLY A 52 -24.73 15.73 -17.91
CA GLY A 52 -24.18 14.92 -19.00
C GLY A 52 -22.81 14.32 -18.72
N ALA A 53 -22.18 14.67 -17.59
CA ALA A 53 -20.92 14.06 -17.15
C ALA A 53 -21.12 12.57 -16.81
N VAL A 54 -20.18 11.71 -17.18
CA VAL A 54 -20.22 10.27 -16.90
C VAL A 54 -19.02 9.88 -16.02
N TYR A 55 -19.26 9.06 -14.99
CA TYR A 55 -18.25 8.70 -14.01
C TYR A 55 -18.51 7.35 -13.35
N LEU A 56 -17.48 6.78 -12.72
CA LEU A 56 -17.62 5.68 -11.76
C LEU A 56 -17.74 6.25 -10.36
N ASN A 57 -18.65 5.69 -9.57
CA ASN A 57 -18.84 6.08 -8.17
C ASN A 57 -17.99 5.16 -7.27
N GLY A 58 -16.74 5.56 -7.05
CA GLY A 58 -15.76 4.77 -6.30
C GLY A 58 -15.94 4.90 -4.80
N GLU A 59 -16.21 3.77 -4.15
CA GLU A 59 -16.12 3.59 -2.70
C GLU A 59 -14.82 2.85 -2.38
N PHE A 60 -13.94 3.50 -1.63
CA PHE A 60 -12.65 2.94 -1.21
C PHE A 60 -12.72 2.60 0.26
N THR A 61 -12.56 1.32 0.59
CA THR A 61 -12.50 0.86 1.98
C THR A 61 -11.03 0.68 2.37
N VAL A 62 -10.59 1.37 3.42
CA VAL A 62 -9.26 1.16 4.00
C VAL A 62 -9.19 -0.23 4.64
N LEU A 63 -8.18 -1.02 4.28
CA LEU A 63 -8.12 -2.43 4.68
C LEU A 63 -7.41 -2.63 6.02
N GLU A 64 -6.41 -1.80 6.33
CA GLU A 64 -5.52 -2.00 7.47
C GLU A 64 -5.07 -0.68 8.11
N GLY A 65 -4.40 -0.80 9.26
CA GLY A 65 -3.90 0.35 10.01
C GLY A 65 -4.97 1.05 10.86
N PRO A 66 -4.66 2.22 11.43
CA PRO A 66 -5.52 2.93 12.38
C PRO A 66 -6.85 3.41 11.77
N TYR A 67 -6.94 3.45 10.43
CA TYR A 67 -8.12 3.88 9.69
C TYR A 67 -8.84 2.71 9.01
N ALA A 68 -8.57 1.46 9.39
CA ALA A 68 -9.22 0.29 8.81
C ALA A 68 -10.75 0.41 8.85
N LYS A 69 -11.41 -0.10 7.81
CA LYS A 69 -12.87 -0.07 7.57
C LYS A 69 -13.46 1.32 7.29
N ARG A 70 -12.66 2.39 7.30
CA ARG A 70 -13.12 3.72 6.86
C ARG A 70 -13.40 3.72 5.36
N LYS A 71 -14.50 4.35 4.96
CA LYS A 71 -14.92 4.51 3.57
C LYS A 71 -14.59 5.90 3.07
N ILE A 72 -14.04 5.98 1.87
CA ILE A 72 -13.73 7.22 1.16
C ILE A 72 -14.45 7.18 -0.18
N PHE A 73 -15.00 8.32 -0.61
CA PHE A 73 -15.79 8.40 -1.84
C PHE A 73 -15.14 9.36 -2.84
N THR A 74 -14.80 8.84 -4.02
CA THR A 74 -14.28 9.63 -5.15
C THR A 74 -15.07 9.31 -6.41
N LEU A 75 -15.37 10.35 -7.20
CA LEU A 75 -15.90 10.19 -8.55
C LEU A 75 -14.74 10.06 -9.54
N ILE A 76 -14.72 8.97 -10.31
CA ILE A 76 -13.70 8.74 -11.34
C ILE A 76 -14.29 9.16 -12.68
N GLY A 77 -13.78 10.24 -13.26
CA GLY A 77 -14.30 10.80 -14.51
C GLY A 77 -14.11 9.86 -15.71
N LEU A 78 -15.19 9.58 -16.44
CA LEU A 78 -15.17 8.86 -17.71
C LEU A 78 -15.41 9.82 -18.89
N HIS A 79 -16.28 10.81 -18.69
CA HIS A 79 -16.60 11.84 -19.69
C HIS A 79 -17.09 13.13 -19.01
N SER A 80 -16.78 14.28 -19.62
CA SER A 80 -17.33 15.58 -19.24
C SER A 80 -17.70 16.39 -20.48
N PRO A 81 -18.88 17.03 -20.49
CA PRO A 81 -19.24 17.99 -21.54
C PRO A 81 -18.38 19.26 -21.49
N LYS A 82 -17.69 19.52 -20.37
CA LYS A 82 -16.82 20.69 -20.20
C LYS A 82 -15.44 20.54 -20.82
N GLY A 83 -15.06 19.33 -21.25
CA GLY A 83 -13.77 19.06 -21.89
C GLY A 83 -13.13 17.74 -21.45
N PRO A 84 -12.01 17.35 -22.09
CA PRO A 84 -11.40 16.04 -21.92
C PRO A 84 -10.61 15.88 -20.61
N GLU A 85 -10.30 16.97 -19.91
CA GLU A 85 -9.41 16.96 -18.74
C GLU A 85 -9.88 16.03 -17.63
N TRP A 86 -11.18 16.05 -17.30
CA TRP A 86 -11.71 15.19 -16.23
C TRP A 86 -11.68 13.71 -16.59
N ALA A 87 -11.98 13.37 -17.85
CA ALA A 87 -11.82 12.01 -18.36
C ALA A 87 -10.33 11.59 -18.37
N GLY A 88 -9.43 12.50 -18.72
CA GLY A 88 -7.98 12.28 -18.66
C GLY A 88 -7.49 11.99 -17.24
N MET A 89 -7.96 12.76 -16.25
CA MET A 89 -7.67 12.52 -14.84
C MET A 89 -8.18 11.14 -14.38
N GLY A 90 -9.41 10.77 -14.74
CA GLY A 90 -9.95 9.45 -14.42
C GLY A 90 -9.15 8.31 -15.06
N ARG A 91 -8.77 8.43 -16.34
CA ARG A 91 -7.92 7.42 -17.01
C ARG A 91 -6.55 7.26 -16.37
N SER A 92 -5.90 8.36 -16.01
CA SER A 92 -4.61 8.35 -15.31
C SER A 92 -4.75 7.69 -13.93
N PHE A 93 -5.84 7.97 -13.22
CA PHE A 93 -6.11 7.35 -11.93
C PHE A 93 -6.39 5.84 -12.05
N LEU A 94 -7.23 5.40 -13.01
CA LEU A 94 -7.46 3.98 -13.29
C LEU A 94 -6.14 3.24 -13.61
N ARG A 95 -5.28 3.83 -14.46
CA ARG A 95 -3.95 3.28 -14.75
C ARG A 95 -3.11 3.16 -13.47
N GLY A 96 -3.10 4.20 -12.64
CA GLY A 96 -2.39 4.19 -11.35
C GLY A 96 -2.87 3.06 -10.43
N MET A 97 -4.18 2.86 -10.32
CA MET A 97 -4.75 1.78 -9.50
C MET A 97 -4.32 0.40 -10.01
N LEU A 98 -4.38 0.17 -11.33
CA LEU A 98 -3.94 -1.09 -11.95
C LEU A 98 -2.44 -1.32 -11.75
N ASN A 99 -1.62 -0.28 -11.91
CA ASN A 99 -0.18 -0.35 -11.67
C ASN A 99 0.13 -0.71 -10.22
N SER A 100 -0.52 -0.02 -9.28
CA SER A 100 -0.36 -0.28 -7.84
C SER A 100 -0.82 -1.68 -7.45
N ALA A 101 -1.98 -2.13 -7.93
CA ALA A 101 -2.50 -3.46 -7.64
C ALA A 101 -1.63 -4.59 -8.23
N ARG A 102 -1.03 -4.36 -9.39
CA ARG A 102 -0.29 -5.37 -10.17
C ARG A 102 1.23 -5.26 -9.99
N GLY A 103 1.71 -4.35 -9.15
CA GLY A 103 3.14 -4.15 -8.91
C GLY A 103 3.91 -3.67 -10.15
N ILE A 104 3.28 -2.90 -11.04
CA ILE A 104 3.85 -2.43 -12.30
C ILE A 104 4.32 -0.99 -12.14
N SER A 105 5.56 -0.70 -12.56
CA SER A 105 6.08 0.67 -12.61
C SER A 105 5.29 1.55 -13.59
N ASP A 106 5.17 2.85 -13.30
CA ASP A 106 4.59 3.81 -14.25
C ASP A 106 5.39 3.91 -15.56
N LYS A 107 6.71 3.67 -15.48
CA LYS A 107 7.68 3.77 -16.58
C LYS A 107 7.80 2.49 -17.40
N ASP A 108 7.22 1.38 -16.93
CA ASP A 108 7.25 0.12 -17.65
C ASP A 108 6.30 0.16 -18.87
N VAL A 109 6.88 0.21 -20.06
CA VAL A 109 6.15 0.22 -21.35
C VAL A 109 6.16 -1.14 -22.05
N SER A 110 6.63 -2.19 -21.37
CA SER A 110 6.71 -3.54 -21.94
C SER A 110 5.33 -4.06 -22.37
N PRO A 111 5.26 -4.94 -23.39
CA PRO A 111 4.00 -5.57 -23.80
C PRO A 111 3.26 -6.26 -22.65
N GLN A 112 4.02 -6.84 -21.71
CA GLN A 112 3.50 -7.49 -20.51
C GLN A 112 2.80 -6.46 -19.61
N ALA A 113 3.43 -5.34 -19.31
CA ALA A 113 2.84 -4.26 -18.53
C ALA A 113 1.63 -3.62 -19.22
N GLN A 114 1.65 -3.51 -20.55
CA GLN A 114 0.51 -3.03 -21.33
C GLN A 114 -0.67 -3.99 -21.24
N ALA A 115 -0.45 -5.30 -21.43
CA ALA A 115 -1.48 -6.33 -21.29
C ALA A 115 -2.05 -6.34 -19.87
N ALA A 116 -1.18 -6.24 -18.87
CA ALA A 116 -1.54 -6.13 -17.47
C ALA A 116 -2.08 -4.75 -17.07
N ARG A 117 -2.42 -3.85 -18.00
CA ARG A 117 -3.26 -2.66 -17.74
C ARG A 117 -4.59 -2.71 -18.47
N ARG A 118 -4.82 -3.74 -19.28
CA ARG A 118 -6.10 -3.94 -19.95
C ARG A 118 -7.10 -4.53 -18.96
N ILE A 119 -8.35 -4.12 -19.13
CA ILE A 119 -9.54 -4.66 -18.46
C ILE A 119 -10.55 -5.00 -19.55
N GLY A 120 -11.32 -6.06 -19.35
CA GLY A 120 -12.45 -6.43 -20.19
C GLY A 120 -13.70 -5.58 -19.93
N GLY A 121 -13.83 -5.02 -18.72
CA GLY A 121 -14.89 -4.10 -18.35
C GLY A 121 -14.70 -3.54 -16.94
N PHE A 122 -15.63 -2.69 -16.47
CA PHE A 122 -15.53 -2.08 -15.14
C PHE A 122 -15.67 -3.08 -14.00
N ALA A 123 -16.25 -4.27 -14.24
CA ALA A 123 -16.29 -5.36 -13.26
C ALA A 123 -14.89 -5.80 -12.80
N ASP A 124 -13.88 -5.71 -13.67
CA ASP A 124 -12.49 -6.09 -13.34
C ASP A 124 -11.83 -5.13 -12.34
N LEU A 125 -12.42 -3.97 -12.11
CA LEU A 125 -11.97 -2.98 -11.14
C LEU A 125 -12.66 -3.17 -9.79
N ASP A 126 -13.80 -3.85 -9.74
CA ASP A 126 -14.52 -4.09 -8.48
C ASP A 126 -13.76 -5.11 -7.63
N GLY A 127 -13.57 -4.78 -6.35
CA GLY A 127 -12.72 -5.56 -5.45
C GLY A 127 -11.22 -5.33 -5.62
N LEU A 128 -10.78 -4.45 -6.54
CA LEU A 128 -9.37 -4.17 -6.76
C LEU A 128 -8.73 -3.57 -5.50
N GLU A 129 -7.68 -4.22 -5.00
CA GLU A 129 -6.88 -3.74 -3.88
C GLU A 129 -5.63 -3.02 -4.37
N PHE A 130 -5.37 -1.82 -3.85
CA PHE A 130 -4.20 -1.03 -4.24
C PHE A 130 -3.77 -0.09 -3.11
N VAL A 131 -2.57 0.47 -3.22
CA VAL A 131 -2.05 1.47 -2.28
C VAL A 131 -2.48 2.86 -2.75
N ALA A 132 -3.15 3.61 -1.88
CA ALA A 132 -3.68 4.93 -2.19
C ALA A 132 -3.06 6.00 -1.28
N LYS A 133 -2.95 7.22 -1.81
CA LYS A 133 -2.72 8.42 -1.01
C LYS A 133 -4.05 9.13 -0.75
N ILE A 134 -4.39 9.27 0.52
CA ILE A 134 -5.61 9.91 0.98
C ILE A 134 -5.36 11.41 1.10
N GLU A 135 -6.11 12.18 0.34
CA GLU A 135 -6.05 13.64 0.31
C GLU A 135 -7.32 14.23 0.93
N HIS A 136 -7.30 15.55 1.12
CA HIS A 136 -8.49 16.33 1.44
C HIS A 136 -9.02 16.96 0.15
N GLY A 137 -10.30 16.76 -0.11
CA GLY A 137 -11.04 17.43 -1.16
C GLY A 137 -12.19 18.24 -0.56
N THR A 138 -12.94 18.89 -1.44
CA THR A 138 -14.15 19.62 -1.10
C THR A 138 -15.33 18.92 -1.72
N ASP A 139 -16.42 18.76 -0.99
CA ASP A 139 -17.66 18.23 -1.55
C ASP A 139 -18.51 19.32 -2.22
N ALA A 140 -19.72 18.95 -2.68
CA ALA A 140 -20.62 19.89 -3.35
C ALA A 140 -21.19 20.98 -2.41
N GLY A 141 -21.17 20.75 -1.09
CA GLY A 141 -21.60 21.70 -0.07
C GLY A 141 -20.48 22.63 0.41
N GLY A 142 -19.24 22.42 -0.05
CA GLY A 142 -18.09 23.20 0.41
C GLY A 142 -17.38 22.60 1.63
N GLU A 143 -17.83 21.45 2.12
CA GLU A 143 -17.23 20.81 3.29
C GLU A 143 -15.98 20.00 2.90
N THR A 144 -15.02 19.94 3.83
CA THR A 144 -13.81 19.15 3.64
C THR A 144 -14.14 17.67 3.80
N LYS A 145 -13.75 16.86 2.81
CA LYS A 145 -13.89 15.39 2.84
C LYS A 145 -12.57 14.70 2.54
N ASN A 146 -12.46 13.42 2.91
CA ASN A 146 -11.40 12.58 2.36
C ASN A 146 -11.68 12.24 0.89
N GLU A 147 -10.63 12.21 0.09
CA GLU A 147 -10.68 11.84 -1.32
C GLU A 147 -9.40 11.10 -1.72
N ILE A 148 -9.49 10.18 -2.68
CA ILE A 148 -8.32 9.53 -3.30
C ILE A 148 -8.23 10.00 -4.73
N ARG A 149 -7.16 10.73 -5.07
CA ARG A 149 -6.87 11.19 -6.45
C ARG A 149 -5.72 10.47 -7.11
N MET A 150 -4.91 9.76 -6.32
CA MET A 150 -3.67 9.14 -6.79
C MET A 150 -3.46 7.79 -6.10
N ALA A 151 -3.16 6.78 -6.91
CA ALA A 151 -2.63 5.52 -6.44
C ALA A 151 -1.10 5.63 -6.30
N VAL A 152 -0.55 5.00 -5.28
CA VAL A 152 0.90 4.91 -5.08
C VAL A 152 1.39 3.68 -5.82
N THR A 153 2.31 3.86 -6.77
CA THR A 153 2.91 2.79 -7.57
C THR A 153 4.26 2.33 -6.98
N PRO A 154 4.82 1.20 -7.44
CA PRO A 154 6.12 0.70 -6.97
C PRO A 154 7.30 1.67 -7.07
N ASP A 155 7.20 2.69 -7.92
CA ASP A 155 8.20 3.74 -8.08
C ASP A 155 8.33 4.65 -6.84
N HIS A 156 7.37 4.59 -5.91
CA HIS A 156 7.37 5.36 -4.67
C HIS A 156 7.93 4.56 -3.49
N ARG A 157 8.81 5.17 -2.69
CA ARG A 157 9.37 4.56 -1.46
C ARG A 157 8.28 4.10 -0.48
N GLU A 158 7.16 4.83 -0.42
CA GLU A 158 6.02 4.55 0.45
C GLU A 158 5.29 3.26 0.07
N TYR A 159 5.33 2.87 -1.21
CA TYR A 159 4.68 1.65 -1.70
C TYR A 159 5.23 0.40 -1.02
N ALA A 160 6.56 0.27 -1.01
CA ALA A 160 7.24 -0.86 -0.39
C ALA A 160 7.00 -0.95 1.12
N GLN A 161 6.77 0.17 1.80
CA GLN A 161 6.47 0.19 3.23
C GLN A 161 5.07 -0.36 3.55
N VAL A 162 4.08 -0.08 2.68
CA VAL A 162 2.71 -0.58 2.86
C VAL A 162 2.61 -2.05 2.44
N ILE A 163 3.19 -2.42 1.30
CA ILE A 163 3.18 -3.83 0.86
C ILE A 163 4.08 -4.70 1.72
N GLY A 164 5.25 -4.21 2.15
CA GLY A 164 6.19 -4.94 3.01
C GLY A 164 5.65 -5.22 4.42
N ARG A 165 4.68 -4.44 4.90
CA ARG A 165 3.95 -4.74 6.15
C ARG A 165 3.10 -6.02 6.06
N GLN A 166 2.79 -6.51 4.86
CA GLN A 166 2.13 -7.80 4.67
C GLN A 166 3.07 -9.01 4.85
N VAL A 167 4.40 -8.80 4.87
CA VAL A 167 5.41 -9.88 4.96
C VAL A 167 6.01 -10.01 6.37
N ALA A 168 5.67 -9.11 7.29
CA ALA A 168 6.01 -9.32 8.69
C ALA A 168 4.97 -10.26 9.31
N PRO A 169 5.29 -11.54 9.61
CA PRO A 169 4.43 -12.32 10.46
C PRO A 169 4.28 -11.57 11.78
N THR A 170 3.06 -11.49 12.28
CA THR A 170 2.74 -11.01 13.63
C THR A 170 3.23 -12.05 14.65
N GLY A 171 4.53 -12.29 14.66
CA GLY A 171 5.24 -13.09 15.64
C GLY A 171 5.83 -12.14 16.67
N TYR A 172 5.21 -12.09 17.84
CA TYR A 172 5.78 -11.49 19.03
C TYR A 172 7.09 -12.26 19.36
N ALA A 173 8.24 -11.76 18.90
CA ALA A 173 9.52 -12.24 19.38
C ALA A 173 9.85 -11.45 20.66
N PRO A 174 9.87 -12.08 21.85
CA PRO A 174 10.40 -11.40 23.03
C PRO A 174 11.89 -11.08 22.78
N PRO A 175 12.41 -9.95 23.29
CA PRO A 175 13.83 -9.65 23.16
C PRO A 175 14.63 -10.73 23.88
N ALA A 176 15.46 -11.45 23.14
CA ALA A 176 16.47 -12.31 23.71
C ALA A 176 17.48 -11.42 24.45
N GLN A 177 17.34 -11.33 25.77
CA GLN A 177 18.38 -10.79 26.63
C GLN A 177 19.59 -11.71 26.54
N ALA A 178 20.59 -11.30 25.76
CA ALA A 178 21.91 -11.90 25.79
C ALA A 178 22.55 -11.60 27.15
N TYR A 179 22.45 -12.56 28.08
CA TYR A 179 23.20 -12.53 29.32
C TYR A 179 24.65 -12.90 29.00
N ALA A 180 25.52 -11.90 28.87
CA ALA A 180 26.96 -12.10 28.82
C ALA A 180 27.45 -12.49 30.24
N PRO A 181 28.19 -13.60 30.43
CA PRO A 181 28.79 -13.88 31.72
C PRO A 181 29.96 -12.90 31.99
N PRO A 182 30.15 -12.45 33.25
CA PRO A 182 31.23 -11.54 33.59
C PRO A 182 32.59 -12.24 33.54
N ALA A 183 33.57 -11.55 32.95
CA ALA A 183 34.97 -11.97 32.94
C ALA A 183 35.59 -11.84 34.35
N ALA A 184 36.25 -12.90 34.82
CA ALA A 184 37.07 -12.89 36.02
C ALA A 184 38.48 -12.34 35.71
N PRO A 185 39.09 -11.52 36.58
CA PRO A 185 40.44 -11.04 36.38
C PRO A 185 41.46 -12.08 36.87
N ALA A 186 42.38 -12.51 36.00
CA ALA A 186 43.51 -13.34 36.38
C ALA A 186 44.81 -12.53 36.38
N ILE A 187 45.33 -12.37 37.59
CA ILE A 187 46.59 -11.78 38.03
C ILE A 187 47.80 -12.51 37.44
N HIS A 188 48.81 -11.75 37.02
CA HIS A 188 50.12 -12.23 36.58
C HIS A 188 51.06 -12.46 37.79
N GLN A 189 51.89 -13.51 37.74
CA GLN A 189 53.36 -13.53 37.93
C GLN A 189 53.87 -14.88 38.49
N GLY A 190 54.92 -15.44 37.87
CA GLY A 190 55.74 -16.53 38.43
C GLY A 190 56.49 -17.35 37.37
N ALA A 191 57.81 -17.44 37.50
CA ALA A 191 58.82 -17.75 36.49
C ALA A 191 59.21 -19.25 36.30
N PHE A 192 59.64 -19.60 35.06
CA PHE A 192 60.64 -20.56 34.49
C PHE A 192 61.17 -21.81 35.28
N PRO A 193 61.83 -22.85 34.65
CA PRO A 193 62.37 -22.96 33.29
C PRO A 193 62.09 -24.31 32.54
N ALA A 194 62.83 -24.52 31.43
CA ALA A 194 62.58 -25.34 30.24
C ALA A 194 63.05 -26.81 30.23
N ALA A 195 62.63 -27.54 29.19
CA ALA A 195 63.42 -28.60 28.52
C ALA A 195 63.04 -28.70 27.02
N ALA A 196 64.04 -28.97 26.16
CA ALA A 196 64.02 -29.00 24.69
C ALA A 196 64.03 -30.47 24.13
N PRO A 197 64.36 -30.78 22.85
CA PRO A 197 63.47 -30.78 21.68
C PRO A 197 63.46 -32.11 20.83
N GLN A 198 62.64 -32.11 19.76
CA GLN A 198 62.72 -32.88 18.47
C GLN A 198 62.27 -34.37 18.39
N PRO A 199 62.02 -34.97 17.17
CA PRO A 199 61.43 -34.45 15.92
C PRO A 199 60.51 -35.45 15.13
N THR A 200 60.09 -35.00 13.93
CA THR A 200 59.75 -35.73 12.67
C THR A 200 58.37 -36.37 12.42
N ALA A 201 57.69 -35.77 11.43
CA ALA A 201 57.24 -36.33 10.14
C ALA A 201 56.24 -37.50 10.09
N GLY A 202 55.07 -37.18 9.52
CA GLY A 202 54.48 -37.94 8.41
C GLY A 202 53.61 -39.13 8.79
N ALA A 203 52.28 -39.00 8.61
CA ALA A 203 51.46 -39.94 7.85
C ALA A 203 49.97 -39.57 7.94
N ASP A 204 49.33 -39.60 6.77
CA ASP A 204 47.90 -39.56 6.49
C ASP A 204 47.09 -40.47 7.47
N PRO A 205 46.06 -39.96 8.16
CA PRO A 205 45.34 -40.72 9.18
C PRO A 205 44.16 -41.51 8.58
N ARG A 206 44.41 -42.44 7.65
CA ARG A 206 43.35 -43.30 7.07
C ARG A 206 43.68 -44.80 7.16
N PRO A 207 42.83 -45.61 7.82
CA PRO A 207 43.00 -47.07 7.90
C PRO A 207 42.57 -47.83 6.62
N ALA A 208 43.17 -49.00 6.43
CA ALA A 208 43.25 -49.77 5.18
C ALA A 208 42.01 -50.61 4.78
N TRP A 209 40.80 -50.08 4.98
CA TRP A 209 39.56 -50.59 4.35
C TRP A 209 38.98 -49.62 3.31
N ALA A 210 39.67 -48.49 3.05
CA ALA A 210 39.48 -47.65 1.87
C ALA A 210 40.73 -47.66 0.97
N ARG A 211 41.35 -48.84 0.80
CA ARG A 211 42.32 -49.17 -0.24
C ARG A 211 41.72 -50.15 -1.22
#